data_AF-A0A2D9AN20-F1
#
_entry.id   AF-A0A2D9AN20-F1
#
_cell.length_a   1.000
_cell.length_b   1.000
_cell.length_c   1.000
_cell.angle_alpha   90.00
_cell.angle_beta   90.00
_cell.angle_gamma   90.00
#
_symmetry.space_group_name_H-M   'P 1'
#
loop_
_entity.id
_entity.type
_entity.pdbx_description
1 polymer ?
#
loop_
_entity_poly.entity_id
_entity_poly.type
_entity_poly.pdbx_seq_one_letter_code
_entity_poly.pdbx_strand_id
1 'polypeptide(L)'
;MLAFATGSRGPLLSLFITLFVFFILNYIKLLYKVIILFVAFIGVLTFTPIGEKILKSDAIDRVTMNIKHGGSLKSTGARMDFTKRSISLISDYPFGVGCGNWQTAANDKKFNYVIAHAYPHNLFFELTNEYGVLAGLLFLFLILHIFYLSFIKMKKNRSNITSLYPLLFYALIFLFLNTMLSGDLMDGRILFVFISLILINKPLVTDEK
;
A
#
# COMPACT_ATOMS: atom_id res chain seq x y z
N MET A 1 17.92 -3.23 -0.56
CA MET A 1 18.40 -4.56 -0.99
C MET A 1 17.53 -5.70 -0.47
N LEU A 2 17.11 -5.72 0.80
CA LEU A 2 16.23 -6.77 1.35
C LEU A 2 14.88 -6.95 0.61
N ALA A 3 14.23 -5.87 0.17
CA ALA A 3 12.95 -5.98 -0.55
C ALA A 3 13.04 -6.67 -1.93
N PHE A 4 14.19 -6.57 -2.61
CA PHE A 4 14.44 -7.28 -3.87
C PHE A 4 14.84 -8.73 -3.62
N ALA A 5 15.53 -9.01 -2.51
CA ALA A 5 15.94 -10.35 -2.11
C ALA A 5 14.75 -11.21 -1.62
N THR A 6 13.72 -10.60 -1.03
CA THR A 6 12.50 -11.32 -0.56
C THR A 6 11.43 -11.49 -1.63
N GLY A 7 11.61 -10.90 -2.83
CA GLY A 7 10.59 -10.92 -3.89
C GLY A 7 9.28 -10.21 -3.52
N SER A 8 9.25 -9.45 -2.42
CA SER A 8 8.01 -8.85 -1.90
C SER A 8 7.63 -7.62 -2.72
N ARG A 9 6.63 -7.79 -3.59
CA ARG A 9 6.10 -6.73 -4.46
C ARG A 9 5.30 -5.67 -3.69
N GLY A 10 4.80 -6.01 -2.49
CA GLY A 10 4.00 -5.12 -1.65
C GLY A 10 4.76 -3.87 -1.22
N PRO A 11 5.87 -4.00 -0.47
CA PRO A 11 6.69 -2.86 -0.05
C PRO A 11 7.23 -2.03 -1.22
N LEU A 12 7.58 -2.66 -2.34
CA LEU A 12 8.03 -1.94 -3.55
C LEU A 12 6.91 -1.08 -4.14
N LEU A 13 5.69 -1.62 -4.22
CA LEU A 13 4.53 -0.87 -4.68
C LEU A 13 4.19 0.28 -3.72
N SER A 14 4.21 0.03 -2.40
CA SER A 14 3.99 1.06 -1.38
C SER A 14 5.03 2.18 -1.50
N LEU A 15 6.30 1.84 -1.72
CA LEU A 15 7.37 2.81 -1.93
C LEU A 15 7.14 3.63 -3.20
N PHE A 16 6.79 2.96 -4.31
CA PHE A 16 6.51 3.63 -5.58
C PHE A 16 5.36 4.62 -5.46
N ILE A 17 4.23 4.23 -4.85
CA ILE A 17 3.09 5.11 -4.62
C ILE A 17 3.48 6.28 -3.70
N THR A 18 4.26 6.02 -2.64
CA THR A 18 4.72 7.08 -1.73
C THR A 18 5.59 8.10 -2.45
N LEU A 19 6.54 7.65 -3.26
CA LEU A 19 7.37 8.53 -4.08
C LEU A 19 6.53 9.31 -5.10
N PHE A 20 5.55 8.65 -5.71
CA PHE A 20 4.64 9.31 -6.64
C PHE A 20 3.86 10.44 -5.96
N VAL A 21 3.30 10.21 -4.76
CA VAL A 21 2.65 11.25 -3.96
C VAL A 21 3.64 12.36 -3.58
N PHE A 22 4.87 12.02 -3.21
CA PHE A 22 5.93 12.99 -2.95
C PHE A 22 6.20 13.89 -4.16
N PHE A 23 6.32 13.32 -5.37
CA PHE A 23 6.52 14.10 -6.59
C PHE A 23 5.32 14.98 -6.94
N ILE A 24 4.09 14.49 -6.75
CA ILE A 24 2.87 15.29 -6.95
C ILE A 24 2.87 16.50 -6.02
N LEU A 25 3.07 16.28 -4.72
CA LEU A 25 2.95 17.35 -3.72
C LEU A 25 4.12 18.33 -3.77
N ASN A 26 5.30 17.88 -4.19
CA ASN A 26 6.50 18.72 -4.17
C ASN A 26 6.92 19.29 -5.52
N TYR A 27 6.71 18.54 -6.60
CA TYR A 27 7.30 18.78 -7.91
C TYR A 27 6.29 18.57 -9.04
N ILE A 28 5.01 18.94 -8.84
CA ILE A 28 3.95 18.83 -9.87
C ILE A 28 4.38 19.41 -11.22
N LYS A 29 5.20 20.47 -11.20
CA LYS A 29 5.74 21.10 -12.41
C LYS A 29 6.75 20.23 -13.17
N LEU A 30 7.57 19.49 -12.44
CA LEU A 30 8.49 18.52 -13.03
C LEU A 30 7.72 17.29 -13.52
N LEU A 31 6.72 16.84 -12.74
CA LEU A 31 5.91 15.67 -13.06
C LEU A 31 5.19 15.83 -14.40
N TYR A 32 4.54 16.99 -14.67
CA TYR A 32 3.88 17.19 -15.96
C TYR A 32 4.87 17.16 -17.13
N LYS A 33 6.10 17.69 -16.96
CA LYS A 33 7.13 17.66 -18.00
C LYS A 33 7.59 16.23 -18.28
N VAL A 34 7.81 15.44 -17.23
CA VAL A 34 8.17 14.02 -17.36
C VAL A 34 7.05 13.24 -18.04
N ILE A 35 5.78 13.49 -17.70
CA ILE A 35 4.63 12.85 -18.35
C ILE A 35 4.57 13.22 -19.84
N ILE A 36 4.73 14.49 -20.20
CA ILE A 36 4.75 14.93 -21.61
C ILE A 36 5.88 14.24 -22.37
N LEU A 37 7.09 14.19 -21.81
CA LEU A 37 8.23 13.49 -22.41
C LEU A 37 7.97 12.00 -22.56
N PHE A 38 7.35 11.37 -21.57
CA PHE A 38 6.99 9.96 -21.61
C PHE A 38 5.94 9.67 -22.68
N VAL A 39 4.89 10.50 -22.78
CA VAL A 39 3.87 10.39 -23.84
C VAL A 39 4.49 10.60 -25.22
N ALA A 40 5.37 11.59 -25.37
CA ALA A 40 6.11 11.80 -26.61
C ALA A 40 6.99 10.60 -26.97
N PHE A 41 7.69 10.01 -25.99
CA PHE A 41 8.49 8.80 -26.17
C PHE A 41 7.64 7.59 -26.58
N ILE A 42 6.50 7.36 -25.93
CA ILE A 42 5.56 6.30 -26.33
C ILE A 42 5.03 6.56 -27.74
N GLY A 43 4.70 7.80 -28.07
CA GLY A 43 4.32 8.19 -29.43
C GLY A 43 5.40 7.87 -30.46
N VAL A 44 6.67 8.15 -30.16
CA VAL A 44 7.80 7.75 -31.03
C VAL A 44 7.88 6.24 -31.17
N LEU A 45 7.71 5.47 -30.09
CA LEU A 45 7.74 4.01 -30.13
C LEU A 45 6.55 3.40 -30.92
N THR A 46 5.41 4.06 -30.99
CA THR A 46 4.23 3.51 -31.70
C THR A 46 4.10 4.00 -33.14
N PHE A 47 4.54 5.23 -33.45
CA PHE A 47 4.31 5.86 -34.75
C PHE A 47 5.56 5.97 -35.63
N THR A 48 6.72 5.45 -35.20
CA THR A 48 7.94 5.46 -36.02
C THR A 48 8.39 4.05 -36.42
N PRO A 49 9.06 3.89 -37.59
CA PRO A 49 9.63 2.61 -38.00
C PRO A 49 10.68 2.05 -37.02
N ILE A 50 11.37 2.95 -36.29
CA ILE A 50 12.30 2.58 -35.22
C ILE A 50 11.54 1.91 -34.06
N GLY A 51 10.38 2.45 -33.71
CA GLY A 51 9.49 1.91 -32.68
C GLY A 51 8.95 0.51 -33.02
N GLU A 52 8.50 0.30 -34.27
CA GLU A 52 8.04 -1.01 -34.73
C GLU A 52 9.13 -2.09 -34.65
N LYS A 53 10.38 -1.73 -34.97
CA LYS A 53 11.52 -2.65 -34.90
C LYS A 53 11.86 -3.04 -33.46
N ILE A 54 11.70 -2.13 -32.51
CA ILE A 54 11.90 -2.38 -31.09
C ILE A 54 10.78 -3.26 -30.53
N LEU A 55 9.52 -2.95 -30.86
CA LEU A 55 8.33 -3.67 -30.40
C LEU A 55 8.28 -5.14 -30.86
N LYS A 56 8.78 -5.44 -32.06
CA LYS A 56 8.87 -6.80 -32.63
C LYS A 56 10.14 -7.55 -32.24
N SER A 57 10.90 -7.07 -31.26
CA SER A 57 12.13 -7.75 -30.83
C SER A 57 11.83 -8.96 -29.93
N ASP A 58 12.62 -10.02 -30.08
CA ASP A 58 12.57 -11.23 -29.25
C ASP A 58 12.60 -10.94 -27.74
N ALA A 59 13.20 -9.81 -27.32
CA ALA A 59 13.24 -9.39 -25.93
C ALA A 59 11.85 -9.03 -25.39
N ILE A 60 11.02 -8.34 -26.19
CA ILE A 60 9.65 -7.95 -25.80
C ILE A 60 8.72 -9.17 -25.85
N ASP A 61 8.91 -10.08 -26.81
CA ASP A 61 8.14 -11.32 -26.87
C ASP A 61 8.43 -12.25 -25.69
N ARG A 62 9.67 -12.31 -25.21
CA ARG A 62 10.00 -13.04 -23.97
C ARG A 62 9.37 -12.42 -22.73
N VAL A 63 9.35 -11.08 -22.63
CA VAL A 63 8.71 -10.37 -21.51
C VAL A 63 7.20 -10.56 -21.54
N THR A 64 6.56 -10.45 -22.71
CA THR A 64 5.10 -10.63 -22.86
C THR A 64 4.68 -12.09 -22.66
N MET A 65 5.48 -13.07 -23.08
CA MET A 65 5.23 -14.48 -22.78
C MET A 65 5.27 -14.78 -21.28
N ASN A 66 6.24 -14.23 -20.55
CA ASN A 66 6.35 -14.40 -19.10
C ASN A 66 5.16 -13.77 -18.33
N ILE A 67 4.63 -12.65 -18.83
CA ILE A 67 3.44 -11.99 -18.28
C ILE A 67 2.18 -12.80 -18.58
N LYS A 68 2.04 -13.35 -19.79
CA LYS A 68 0.86 -14.11 -20.23
C LYS A 68 0.77 -15.51 -19.63
N HIS A 69 1.89 -16.21 -19.40
CA HIS A 69 1.88 -17.65 -19.12
C HIS A 69 2.13 -18.08 -17.66
N GLY A 70 2.36 -17.20 -16.67
CA GLY A 70 2.40 -17.75 -15.30
C GLY A 70 2.89 -16.91 -14.11
N GLY A 71 3.54 -15.77 -14.30
CA GLY A 71 4.20 -15.06 -13.18
C GLY A 71 3.27 -14.32 -12.18
N SER A 72 1.98 -14.19 -12.50
CA SER A 72 1.04 -13.28 -11.82
C SER A 72 -0.20 -13.96 -11.19
N LEU A 73 -0.65 -15.08 -11.75
CA LEU A 73 -1.99 -15.62 -11.47
C LEU A 73 -2.12 -16.29 -10.08
N LYS A 74 -1.09 -17.00 -9.60
CA LYS A 74 -1.17 -17.76 -8.33
C LYS A 74 -1.27 -16.86 -7.08
N SER A 75 -0.44 -15.81 -6.99
CA SER A 75 -0.42 -14.91 -5.82
C SER A 75 -1.59 -13.93 -5.81
N THR A 76 -1.98 -13.42 -6.99
CA THR A 76 -3.13 -12.50 -7.12
C THR A 76 -4.46 -13.22 -6.85
N GLY A 77 -4.59 -14.48 -7.29
CA GLY A 77 -5.77 -15.31 -7.03
C GLY A 77 -6.02 -15.54 -5.54
N ALA A 78 -4.97 -15.83 -4.76
CA ALA A 78 -5.10 -16.04 -3.31
C ALA A 78 -5.56 -14.77 -2.56
N ARG A 79 -5.03 -13.59 -2.91
CA ARG A 79 -5.43 -12.31 -2.28
C ARG A 79 -6.89 -11.94 -2.59
N MET A 80 -7.33 -12.23 -3.81
CA MET A 80 -8.73 -12.02 -4.19
C MET A 80 -9.66 -12.97 -3.43
N ASP A 81 -9.25 -14.22 -3.22
CA ASP A 81 -10.01 -15.17 -2.41
C ASP A 81 -10.13 -14.72 -0.94
N PHE A 82 -9.03 -14.26 -0.33
CA PHE A 82 -9.03 -13.76 1.05
C PHE A 82 -9.89 -12.51 1.22
N THR A 83 -9.86 -11.59 0.25
CA THR A 83 -10.74 -10.42 0.23
C THR A 83 -12.21 -10.85 0.19
N LYS A 84 -12.58 -11.78 -0.70
CA LYS A 84 -13.97 -12.27 -0.82
C LYS A 84 -14.45 -12.94 0.46
N ARG A 85 -13.62 -13.78 1.07
CA ARG A 85 -13.91 -14.42 2.36
C ARG A 85 -14.09 -13.41 3.47
N SER A 86 -13.20 -12.41 3.54
CA SER A 86 -13.29 -11.31 4.49
C SER A 86 -14.61 -10.55 4.36
N ILE A 87 -15.02 -10.20 3.14
CA ILE A 87 -16.30 -9.52 2.90
C ILE A 87 -17.47 -10.40 3.34
N SER A 88 -17.42 -11.72 3.05
CA SER A 88 -18.46 -12.65 3.48
C SER A 88 -18.51 -12.85 5.00
N LEU A 89 -17.38 -12.77 5.70
CA LEU A 89 -17.33 -12.89 7.16
C LEU A 89 -17.90 -11.67 7.86
N ILE A 90 -17.65 -10.46 7.34
CA ILE A 90 -18.22 -9.22 7.89
C ILE A 90 -19.76 -9.29 7.92
N SER A 91 -20.38 -9.86 6.87
CA SER A 91 -21.83 -9.97 6.77
C SER A 91 -22.42 -10.96 7.78
N ASP A 92 -21.71 -12.04 8.08
CA ASP A 92 -22.20 -13.10 8.96
C ASP A 92 -21.88 -12.84 10.43
N TYR A 93 -20.75 -12.19 10.68
CA TYR A 93 -20.22 -11.90 12.01
C TYR A 93 -19.93 -10.41 12.15
N PRO A 94 -20.95 -9.53 12.19
CA PRO A 94 -20.75 -8.09 12.28
C PRO A 94 -20.08 -7.65 13.59
N PHE A 95 -20.17 -8.47 14.64
CA PHE A 95 -19.48 -8.27 15.93
C PHE A 95 -18.09 -8.91 15.99
N GLY A 96 -17.67 -9.54 14.89
CA GLY A 96 -16.39 -10.23 14.78
C GLY A 96 -16.42 -11.69 15.20
N VAL A 97 -15.40 -12.44 14.78
CA VAL A 97 -15.22 -13.87 15.07
C VAL A 97 -14.26 -14.14 16.24
N GLY A 98 -13.71 -13.09 16.85
CA GLY A 98 -12.69 -13.15 17.89
C GLY A 98 -11.26 -13.05 17.35
N CYS A 99 -10.34 -12.60 18.20
CA CYS A 99 -8.93 -12.40 17.86
C CYS A 99 -8.27 -13.69 17.36
N GLY A 100 -7.60 -13.63 16.21
CA GLY A 100 -6.92 -14.74 15.56
C GLY A 100 -7.83 -15.81 14.94
N ASN A 101 -9.16 -15.63 14.96
CA ASN A 101 -10.11 -16.63 14.47
C ASN A 101 -10.51 -16.45 13.01
N TRP A 102 -9.95 -15.47 12.29
CA TRP A 102 -10.31 -15.23 10.90
C TRP A 102 -10.16 -16.50 10.03
N GLN A 103 -9.05 -17.22 10.18
CA GLN A 103 -8.77 -18.41 9.37
C GLN A 103 -9.79 -19.53 9.62
N THR A 104 -10.10 -19.79 10.89
CA THR A 104 -11.06 -20.82 11.31
C THR A 104 -12.44 -20.51 10.73
N ALA A 105 -12.92 -19.29 10.94
CA ALA A 105 -14.21 -18.85 10.41
C ALA A 105 -14.24 -18.84 8.87
N ALA A 106 -13.12 -18.50 8.22
CA ALA A 106 -13.01 -18.51 6.76
C ALA A 106 -12.99 -19.94 6.17
N ASN A 107 -12.49 -20.92 6.91
CA ASN A 107 -12.40 -22.32 6.49
C ASN A 107 -13.72 -23.09 6.69
N ASP A 108 -14.49 -22.76 7.72
CA ASP A 108 -15.80 -23.37 7.99
C ASP A 108 -16.82 -23.12 6.85
N LYS A 109 -16.61 -22.08 6.05
CA LYS A 109 -17.50 -21.67 4.94
C LYS A 109 -17.34 -22.42 3.61
N LYS A 110 -16.84 -23.67 3.58
CA LYS A 110 -16.77 -24.53 2.37
C LYS A 110 -16.10 -23.89 1.14
N PHE A 111 -14.96 -23.26 1.34
CA PHE A 111 -14.03 -23.00 0.24
C PHE A 111 -12.81 -23.88 0.43
N ASN A 112 -12.08 -24.17 -0.66
CA ASN A 112 -10.82 -24.94 -0.61
C ASN A 112 -9.99 -24.55 0.62
N TYR A 113 -9.55 -25.57 1.38
CA TYR A 113 -8.89 -25.44 2.66
C TYR A 113 -7.78 -24.39 2.58
N VAL A 114 -7.88 -23.32 3.36
CA VAL A 114 -6.80 -22.34 3.43
C VAL A 114 -5.67 -22.94 4.27
N ILE A 115 -4.44 -22.77 3.81
CA ILE A 115 -3.22 -23.22 4.50
C ILE A 115 -3.20 -22.65 5.93
N ALA A 116 -2.66 -23.42 6.87
CA ALA A 116 -2.46 -22.98 8.26
C ALA A 116 -1.77 -21.60 8.34
N HIS A 117 -2.24 -20.76 9.27
CA HIS A 117 -1.77 -19.39 9.54
C HIS A 117 -2.04 -18.36 8.44
N ALA A 118 -3.09 -18.55 7.64
CA ALA A 118 -3.50 -17.53 6.67
C ALA A 118 -4.34 -16.43 7.30
N TYR A 119 -4.17 -15.22 6.79
CA TYR A 119 -4.87 -14.01 7.21
C TYR A 119 -5.21 -13.14 5.98
N PRO A 120 -6.08 -12.11 6.11
CA PRO A 120 -6.54 -11.30 4.98
C PRO A 120 -5.46 -10.55 4.21
N HIS A 121 -4.24 -10.46 4.75
CA HIS A 121 -3.15 -9.58 4.32
C HIS A 121 -3.57 -8.10 4.15
N ASN A 122 -4.52 -7.67 4.98
CA ASN A 122 -5.02 -6.30 5.03
C ASN A 122 -5.53 -6.02 6.45
N LEU A 123 -4.86 -5.09 7.14
CA LEU A 123 -5.15 -4.75 8.53
C LEU A 123 -6.60 -4.28 8.77
N PHE A 124 -7.23 -3.63 7.78
CA PHE A 124 -8.63 -3.21 7.91
C PHE A 124 -9.57 -4.41 7.94
N PHE A 125 -9.37 -5.39 7.05
CA PHE A 125 -10.16 -6.62 7.07
C PHE A 125 -9.89 -7.47 8.30
N GLU A 126 -8.66 -7.54 8.77
CA GLU A 126 -8.33 -8.25 10.01
C GLU A 126 -9.06 -7.65 11.21
N LEU A 127 -8.95 -6.33 11.42
CA LEU A 127 -9.65 -5.65 12.51
C LEU A 127 -11.17 -5.81 12.42
N THR A 128 -11.73 -5.65 11.22
CA THR A 128 -13.19 -5.71 11.02
C THR A 128 -13.74 -7.12 11.23
N ASN A 129 -13.03 -8.15 10.75
CA ASN A 129 -13.49 -9.54 10.90
C ASN A 129 -13.29 -10.07 12.31
N GLU A 130 -12.20 -9.72 12.98
CA GLU A 130 -11.88 -10.30 14.30
C GLU A 130 -12.56 -9.55 15.45
N TYR A 131 -12.63 -8.22 15.36
CA TYR A 131 -13.14 -7.34 16.41
C TYR A 131 -14.46 -6.65 16.04
N GLY A 132 -14.98 -6.92 14.84
CA GLY A 132 -16.28 -6.44 14.37
C GLY A 132 -16.22 -5.10 13.62
N VAL A 133 -17.36 -4.76 13.00
CA VAL A 133 -17.52 -3.57 12.16
C VAL A 133 -17.23 -2.28 12.91
N LEU A 134 -17.58 -2.22 14.20
CA LEU A 134 -17.30 -1.05 15.03
C LEU A 134 -15.79 -0.79 15.15
N ALA A 135 -14.99 -1.84 15.35
CA ALA A 135 -13.53 -1.70 15.40
C ALA A 135 -12.95 -1.23 14.07
N GLY A 136 -13.45 -1.77 12.95
CA GLY A 136 -13.09 -1.33 11.61
C GLY A 136 -13.40 0.15 11.37
N LEU A 137 -14.59 0.62 11.79
CA LEU A 137 -14.99 2.03 11.68
C LEU A 137 -14.13 2.95 12.55
N LEU A 138 -13.86 2.58 13.81
CA LEU A 138 -12.98 3.35 14.69
C LEU A 138 -11.58 3.48 14.10
N PHE A 139 -11.04 2.39 13.55
CA PHE A 139 -9.75 2.41 12.86
C PHE A 139 -9.79 3.31 11.61
N LEU A 140 -10.86 3.24 10.81
CA LEU A 140 -11.01 4.13 9.65
C LEU A 140 -11.02 5.60 10.06
N PHE A 141 -11.77 5.98 11.09
CA PHE A 141 -11.79 7.35 11.59
C PHE A 141 -10.43 7.79 12.12
N LEU A 142 -9.73 6.93 12.86
CA LEU A 142 -8.37 7.18 13.32
C LEU A 142 -7.44 7.47 12.13
N ILE A 143 -7.44 6.60 11.13
CA ILE A 143 -6.60 6.75 9.94
C ILE A 143 -6.89 8.06 9.20
N LEU A 144 -8.17 8.37 8.94
CA LEU A 144 -8.56 9.62 8.28
C LEU A 144 -8.10 10.85 9.07
N HIS A 145 -8.31 10.84 10.38
CA HIS A 145 -7.90 11.93 11.27
C HIS A 145 -6.38 12.13 11.26
N ILE A 146 -5.60 11.06 11.36
CA ILE A 146 -4.14 11.14 11.37
C ILE A 146 -3.58 11.59 10.02
N PHE A 147 -4.14 11.12 8.90
CA PHE A 147 -3.75 11.61 7.57
C PHE A 147 -4.01 13.11 7.43
N TYR A 148 -5.18 13.58 7.87
CA TYR A 148 -5.52 15.00 7.87
C TYR A 148 -4.55 15.83 8.71
N LEU A 149 -4.32 15.44 9.97
CA LEU A 149 -3.40 16.13 10.87
C LEU A 149 -1.97 16.13 10.33
N SER A 150 -1.48 14.98 9.87
CA SER A 150 -0.13 14.83 9.35
C SER A 150 0.07 15.69 8.10
N PHE A 151 -0.93 15.79 7.23
CA PHE A 151 -0.89 16.65 6.05
C PHE A 151 -0.79 18.12 6.43
N ILE A 152 -1.59 18.59 7.39
CA ILE A 152 -1.52 19.98 7.86
C ILE A 152 -0.15 20.30 8.47
N LYS A 153 0.35 19.42 9.35
CA LYS A 153 1.66 19.60 9.99
C LYS A 153 2.81 19.60 8.98
N MET A 154 2.76 18.71 7.98
CA MET A 154 3.71 18.68 6.87
C MET A 154 3.67 19.96 6.05
N LYS A 155 2.48 20.43 5.65
CA LYS A 155 2.34 21.67 4.85
C LYS A 155 2.86 22.89 5.60
N LYS A 156 2.56 23.00 6.90
CA LYS A 156 3.00 24.13 7.75
C LYS A 156 4.53 24.19 7.88
N ASN A 157 5.21 23.04 7.93
CA ASN A 157 6.65 22.97 8.20
C ASN A 157 7.47 22.53 6.98
N ARG A 158 6.90 22.60 5.78
CA ARG A 158 7.52 22.07 4.56
C ARG A 158 8.86 22.73 4.21
N SER A 159 9.03 24.01 4.52
CA SER A 159 10.25 24.77 4.25
C SER A 159 11.29 24.67 5.36
N ASN A 160 10.95 24.10 6.51
CA ASN A 160 11.86 23.98 7.64
C ASN A 160 12.65 22.67 7.53
N ILE A 161 13.96 22.80 7.33
CA ILE A 161 14.86 21.65 7.14
C ILE A 161 14.99 20.78 8.39
N THR A 162 14.81 21.36 9.58
CA THR A 162 14.89 20.63 10.86
C THR A 162 13.57 19.98 11.25
N SER A 163 12.50 20.18 10.47
CA SER A 163 11.19 19.62 10.79
C SER A 163 11.08 18.14 10.41
N LEU A 164 10.63 17.32 11.36
CA LEU A 164 10.34 15.90 11.10
C LEU A 164 8.97 15.67 10.42
N TYR A 165 8.10 16.69 10.35
CA TYR A 165 6.73 16.49 9.86
C TYR A 165 6.61 16.05 8.39
N PRO A 166 7.42 16.55 7.45
CA PRO A 166 7.43 16.01 6.09
C PRO A 166 7.80 14.53 6.06
N LEU A 167 8.85 14.13 6.79
CA LEU A 167 9.29 12.73 6.88
C LEU A 167 8.17 11.85 7.45
N LEU A 168 7.57 12.27 8.57
CA LEU A 168 6.48 11.51 9.22
C LEU A 168 5.28 11.32 8.29
N PHE A 169 4.92 12.32 7.49
CA PHE A 169 3.81 12.22 6.54
C PHE A 169 4.08 11.19 5.43
N TYR A 170 5.25 11.22 4.79
CA TYR A 170 5.56 10.24 3.74
C TYR A 170 5.79 8.83 4.30
N ALA A 171 6.38 8.73 5.49
CA ALA A 171 6.50 7.47 6.20
C ALA A 171 5.12 6.89 6.57
N LEU A 172 4.17 7.72 7.01
CA LEU A 172 2.80 7.31 7.28
C LEU A 172 2.14 6.72 6.02
N ILE A 173 2.26 7.37 4.86
CA ILE A 173 1.74 6.85 3.58
C ILE A 173 2.34 5.48 3.29
N PHE A 174 3.67 5.37 3.36
CA PHE A 174 4.38 4.13 3.08
C PHE A 174 3.94 2.99 4.00
N LEU A 175 3.93 3.23 5.31
CA LEU A 175 3.57 2.25 6.33
C LEU A 175 2.11 1.83 6.19
N PHE A 176 1.20 2.79 6.00
CA PHE A 176 -0.22 2.49 5.78
C PHE A 176 -0.41 1.60 4.55
N LEU A 177 0.14 1.98 3.39
CA LEU A 177 0.05 1.16 2.18
C LEU A 177 0.66 -0.23 2.36
N ASN A 178 1.76 -0.34 3.11
CA ASN A 178 2.38 -1.63 3.41
C ASN A 178 1.44 -2.53 4.21
N THR A 179 0.85 -2.00 5.29
CA THR A 179 -0.13 -2.73 6.12
C THR A 179 -1.42 -3.08 5.39
N MET A 180 -1.80 -2.33 4.36
CA MET A 180 -2.99 -2.63 3.54
C MET A 180 -2.74 -3.69 2.47
N LEU A 181 -1.50 -3.79 1.96
CA LEU A 181 -1.17 -4.65 0.82
C LEU A 181 -0.54 -5.99 1.23
N SER A 182 0.13 -6.04 2.38
CA SER A 182 0.96 -7.19 2.74
C SER A 182 1.17 -7.39 4.25
N GLY A 183 0.59 -6.55 5.11
CA GLY A 183 0.79 -6.65 6.56
C GLY A 183 -0.34 -7.34 7.31
N ASP A 184 -0.02 -7.76 8.53
CA ASP A 184 -0.95 -8.13 9.60
C ASP A 184 -0.90 -7.11 10.76
N LEU A 185 -1.64 -7.38 11.84
CA LEU A 185 -1.65 -6.54 13.05
C LEU A 185 -0.30 -6.46 13.76
N MET A 186 0.55 -7.49 13.64
CA MET A 186 1.90 -7.49 14.21
C MET A 186 2.86 -6.63 13.37
N ASP A 187 2.74 -6.65 12.05
CA ASP A 187 3.48 -5.79 11.13
C ASP A 187 3.02 -4.32 11.25
N GLY A 188 1.75 -4.10 11.61
CA GLY A 188 1.15 -2.79 11.84
C GLY A 188 1.72 -2.02 13.05
N ARG A 189 2.53 -2.64 13.92
CA ARG A 189 3.09 -1.97 15.12
C ARG A 189 3.83 -0.67 14.79
N ILE A 190 4.61 -0.66 13.71
CA ILE A 190 5.37 0.54 13.30
C ILE A 190 4.43 1.66 12.84
N LEU A 191 3.31 1.33 12.18
CA LEU A 191 2.29 2.31 11.82
C LEU A 191 1.74 3.02 13.06
N PHE A 192 1.41 2.26 14.12
CA PHE A 192 0.91 2.83 15.37
C PHE A 192 1.94 3.71 16.08
N VAL A 193 3.23 3.34 16.06
CA VAL A 193 4.30 4.20 16.60
C VAL A 193 4.35 5.54 15.86
N PHE A 194 4.26 5.53 14.53
CA PHE A 194 4.25 6.76 13.73
C PHE A 194 2.99 7.61 13.97
N ILE A 195 1.83 6.96 14.15
CA ILE A 195 0.59 7.64 14.57
C ILE A 195 0.82 8.38 15.89
N SER A 196 1.45 7.74 16.88
CA SER A 196 1.77 8.38 18.17
C SER A 196 2.71 9.58 18.01
N LEU A 197 3.75 9.48 17.16
CA LEU A 197 4.66 10.60 16.89
C LEU A 197 3.93 11.80 16.26
N ILE A 198 3.00 11.55 15.34
CA ILE A 198 2.21 12.60 14.69
C ILE A 198 1.28 13.30 15.69
N LEU A 199 0.78 12.59 16.70
CA LEU A 199 -0.10 13.14 17.75
C LEU A 199 0.63 14.01 18.78
N ILE A 200 1.97 14.00 18.81
CA ILE A 200 2.72 14.85 19.74
C ILE A 200 2.40 16.32 19.47
N ASN A 201 1.96 17.03 20.52
CA ASN A 201 1.62 18.46 20.45
C ASN A 201 2.86 19.37 20.47
N LYS A 202 3.95 18.91 21.09
CA LYS A 202 5.23 19.63 21.06
C LYS A 202 5.78 19.63 19.63
N PRO A 203 6.24 20.78 19.11
CA PRO A 203 6.80 20.83 17.76
C PRO A 203 8.05 19.93 17.68
N LEU A 204 8.02 18.96 16.76
CA LEU A 204 9.18 18.12 16.41
C LEU A 204 10.09 18.87 15.42
N VAL A 205 10.60 20.00 15.89
CA VAL A 205 11.48 20.92 15.17
C VAL A 205 12.62 21.22 16.13
N THR A 206 13.86 21.11 15.69
CA THR A 206 14.99 21.59 16.48
C THR A 206 15.16 23.08 16.22
N ASP A 207 15.24 23.87 17.29
CA ASP A 207 15.69 25.25 17.17
C ASP A 207 17.13 25.23 16.66
N GLU A 208 17.37 25.84 15.51
CA GLU A 208 18.73 26.16 15.07
C GLU A 208 19.32 27.11 16.12
N LYS A 209 20.33 26.64 16.85
CA LYS A 209 21.24 27.52 17.61
C LYS A 209 22.37 27.95 16.70
#